data_AF-A0A953LPD1-F1
#
_entry.id   AF-A0A953LPD1-F1
#
_cell.length_a   1.000
_cell.length_b   1.000
_cell.length_c   1.000
_cell.angle_alpha   90.00
_cell.angle_beta   90.00
_cell.angle_gamma   90.00
#
_symmetry.space_group_name_H-M   'P 1'
#
loop_
_entity.id
_entity.type
_entity.pdbx_description
1 polymer ?
#
loop_
_entity_poly.entity_id
_entity_poly.type
_entity_poly.pdbx_seq_one_letter_code
_entity_poly.pdbx_strand_id
1 'polypeptide(L)'
;MSRLHDYGRFLVWQSGLIYAVLWIITFWTLDYGPAIFSHSAGCHSDNARVMFYWACNPESPLAYLAAVANTALTVTVWAPVYVAAATVRPEAASIAGPILAAHLIGLPAMLLVTIRLMLQFFLLPRRLAQRMQCAESGAAIEFAPASESMSSVLEMPPVRPSPSAVKPRAHFGLRRSGGQ
;
A
#
# COMPACT_ATOMS: atom_id res chain seq x y z
N MET A 1 -11.78 -7.04 20.77
CA MET A 1 -12.33 -6.73 19.43
C MET A 1 -11.48 -5.76 18.60
N SER A 2 -10.56 -4.97 19.17
CA SER A 2 -9.68 -4.05 18.42
C SER A 2 -8.74 -4.73 17.41
N ARG A 3 -8.17 -5.89 17.75
CA ARG A 3 -7.21 -6.59 16.88
C ARG A 3 -7.79 -6.97 15.51
N LEU A 4 -9.04 -7.43 15.45
CA LEU A 4 -9.69 -7.81 14.18
C LEU A 4 -9.85 -6.60 13.24
N HIS A 5 -10.13 -5.42 13.80
CA HIS A 5 -10.25 -4.19 13.03
C HIS A 5 -8.91 -3.74 12.43
N ASP A 6 -7.80 -3.90 13.18
CA ASP A 6 -6.46 -3.57 12.68
C ASP A 6 -6.03 -4.51 11.55
N TYR A 7 -6.30 -5.81 11.65
CA TYR A 7 -6.04 -6.77 10.58
C TYR A 7 -6.89 -6.49 9.33
N GLY A 8 -8.18 -6.20 9.51
CA GLY A 8 -9.06 -5.85 8.38
C GLY A 8 -8.55 -4.63 7.60
N ARG A 9 -8.12 -3.58 8.32
CA ARG A 9 -7.54 -2.39 7.69
C ARG A 9 -6.27 -2.70 6.91
N PHE A 10 -5.41 -3.56 7.45
CA PHE A 10 -4.18 -3.97 6.79
C PHE A 10 -4.46 -4.78 5.52
N LEU A 11 -5.41 -5.72 5.56
CA LEU A 11 -5.82 -6.52 4.39
C LEU A 11 -6.42 -5.66 3.27
N VAL A 12 -7.28 -4.70 3.61
CA VAL A 12 -7.83 -3.75 2.62
C VAL A 12 -6.71 -2.93 1.97
N TRP A 13 -5.72 -2.49 2.76
CA TRP A 13 -4.60 -1.74 2.21
C TRP A 13 -3.72 -2.58 1.28
N GLN A 14 -3.39 -3.81 1.69
CA GLN A 14 -2.63 -4.74 0.85
C GLN A 14 -3.36 -5.10 -0.44
N SER A 15 -4.64 -5.44 -0.36
CA SER A 15 -5.45 -5.76 -1.56
C SER A 15 -5.55 -4.58 -2.52
N GLY A 16 -5.75 -3.36 -2.00
CA GLY A 16 -5.74 -2.15 -2.82
C GLY A 16 -4.41 -1.90 -3.53
N LEU A 17 -3.28 -2.12 -2.85
CA LEU A 17 -1.95 -2.00 -3.48
C LEU A 17 -1.70 -3.08 -4.53
N ILE A 18 -2.02 -4.33 -4.23
CA ILE A 18 -1.85 -5.43 -5.18
C ILE A 18 -2.67 -5.15 -6.45
N TYR A 19 -3.92 -4.69 -6.28
CA TYR A 19 -4.78 -4.34 -7.40
C TYR A 19 -4.25 -3.13 -8.20
N ALA A 20 -3.68 -2.12 -7.52
CA ALA A 20 -2.99 -1.02 -8.20
C ALA A 20 -1.78 -1.50 -9.02
N VAL A 21 -0.98 -2.43 -8.49
CA VAL A 21 0.16 -3.03 -9.19
C VAL A 21 -0.28 -3.79 -10.43
N LEU A 22 -1.39 -4.55 -10.37
CA LEU A 22 -1.96 -5.21 -11.54
C LEU A 22 -2.30 -4.20 -12.64
N TRP A 23 -2.91 -3.06 -12.30
CA TRP A 23 -3.17 -1.99 -13.27
C TRP A 23 -1.90 -1.36 -13.84
N ILE A 24 -0.87 -1.13 -13.02
CA ILE A 24 0.43 -0.63 -13.50
C ILE A 24 1.06 -1.60 -14.50
N ILE A 25 1.08 -2.90 -14.18
CA ILE A 25 1.59 -3.94 -15.09
C ILE A 25 0.77 -4.00 -16.37
N THR A 26 -0.55 -3.85 -16.25
CA THR A 26 -1.47 -3.80 -17.39
C THR A 26 -1.07 -2.66 -18.33
N PHE A 27 -1.03 -1.41 -17.83
CA PHE A 27 -0.66 -0.25 -18.65
C PHE A 27 0.74 -0.39 -19.25
N TRP A 28 1.70 -0.83 -18.45
CA TRP A 28 3.05 -1.08 -18.93
C TRP A 28 3.09 -2.12 -20.04
N THR A 29 2.29 -3.19 -19.93
CA THR A 29 2.18 -4.24 -20.96
C THR A 29 1.53 -3.70 -22.23
N LEU A 30 0.52 -2.83 -22.11
CA LEU A 30 -0.14 -2.20 -23.25
C LEU A 30 0.82 -1.28 -24.03
N ASP A 31 1.62 -0.49 -23.31
CA ASP A 31 2.54 0.47 -23.93
C ASP A 31 3.83 -0.18 -24.46
N TYR A 32 4.46 -1.04 -23.65
CA TYR A 32 5.81 -1.56 -23.92
C TYR A 32 5.83 -3.05 -24.27
N GLY A 33 4.73 -3.78 -24.05
CA GLY A 33 4.65 -5.22 -24.32
C GLY A 33 5.09 -5.58 -25.74
N PRO A 34 4.60 -4.91 -26.80
CA PRO A 34 5.06 -5.18 -28.15
C PRO A 34 6.57 -5.00 -28.31
N ALA A 35 7.16 -3.92 -27.80
CA ALA A 35 8.60 -3.70 -27.89
C ALA A 35 9.40 -4.78 -27.14
N ILE A 36 8.91 -5.27 -26.00
CA ILE A 36 9.67 -6.20 -25.16
C ILE A 36 9.52 -7.64 -25.62
N PHE A 37 8.29 -8.07 -25.87
CA PHE A 37 8.00 -9.46 -26.19
C PHE A 37 8.23 -9.78 -27.67
N SER A 38 7.94 -8.87 -28.61
CA SER A 38 8.10 -9.17 -30.05
C SER A 38 9.55 -9.17 -30.53
N HIS A 39 10.45 -8.44 -29.86
CA HIS A 39 11.88 -8.43 -30.21
C HIS A 39 12.65 -9.62 -29.64
N SER A 40 12.06 -10.35 -28.70
CA SER A 40 12.69 -11.53 -28.09
C SER A 40 12.47 -12.77 -28.95
N ALA A 41 13.55 -13.47 -29.30
CA ALA A 41 13.44 -14.74 -30.00
C ALA A 41 12.66 -15.73 -29.12
N GLY A 42 11.46 -16.10 -29.57
CA GLY A 42 10.63 -17.10 -28.90
C GLY A 42 9.41 -16.57 -28.14
N CYS A 43 9.08 -15.28 -28.19
CA CYS A 43 7.77 -14.79 -27.76
C CYS A 43 7.02 -14.13 -28.93
N HIS A 44 5.71 -14.32 -28.99
CA HIS A 44 4.83 -13.75 -30.00
C HIS A 44 3.48 -13.37 -29.38
N SER A 45 2.79 -12.41 -30.01
CA SER A 45 1.40 -12.15 -29.66
C SER A 45 0.52 -13.23 -30.28
N ASP A 46 -0.16 -13.99 -29.43
CA ASP A 46 -1.27 -14.83 -29.85
C ASP A 46 -2.51 -13.94 -30.00
N ASN A 47 -2.85 -13.65 -31.25
CA ASN A 47 -3.99 -12.81 -31.59
C ASN A 47 -5.24 -13.69 -31.76
N ALA A 48 -5.85 -14.10 -30.65
CA ALA A 48 -7.27 -14.44 -30.71
C ALA A 48 -8.01 -13.14 -31.08
N ARG A 49 -8.93 -13.18 -32.05
CA ARG A 49 -9.52 -12.00 -32.73
C ARG A 49 -10.05 -10.87 -31.82
N VAL A 50 -10.20 -11.12 -30.51
CA VAL A 50 -10.73 -10.17 -29.51
C VAL A 50 -9.80 -10.03 -28.29
N MET A 51 -8.84 -10.94 -28.09
CA MET A 51 -7.90 -10.92 -26.95
C MET A 51 -6.49 -11.18 -27.46
N PHE A 52 -5.56 -10.29 -27.15
CA PHE A 52 -4.15 -10.60 -27.36
C PHE A 52 -3.52 -11.08 -26.06
N TYR A 53 -2.75 -12.15 -26.17
CA TYR A 53 -1.92 -12.70 -25.11
C TYR A 53 -0.49 -12.87 -25.62
N TRP A 54 0.49 -12.80 -24.74
CA TRP A 54 1.88 -13.08 -25.08
C TRP A 54 2.16 -14.57 -24.86
N ALA A 55 2.42 -15.29 -25.95
CA ALA A 55 2.82 -16.69 -25.91
C ALA A 55 4.34 -16.77 -26.09
N CYS A 56 5.01 -17.45 -25.16
CA CYS A 56 6.46 -17.64 -25.20
C CYS A 56 6.80 -19.13 -25.21
N ASN A 57 7.89 -19.48 -25.89
CA ASN A 57 8.52 -20.78 -25.78
C ASN A 57 8.94 -21.03 -24.33
N PRO A 58 8.88 -22.29 -23.84
CA PRO A 58 9.20 -22.61 -22.44
C PRO A 58 10.66 -22.32 -22.07
N GLU A 59 11.56 -22.29 -23.06
CA GLU A 59 12.98 -21.94 -22.88
C GLU A 59 13.23 -20.43 -22.86
N SER A 60 12.23 -19.60 -23.17
CA SER A 60 12.39 -18.15 -23.18
C SER A 60 12.51 -17.62 -21.75
N PRO A 61 13.51 -16.78 -21.45
CA PRO A 61 13.65 -16.14 -20.13
C PRO A 61 12.46 -15.21 -19.81
N LEU A 62 11.67 -14.83 -20.82
CA LEU A 62 10.52 -13.92 -20.68
C LEU A 62 9.20 -14.65 -20.42
N ALA A 63 9.17 -15.99 -20.40
CA ALA A 63 7.93 -16.75 -20.20
C ALA A 63 7.20 -16.37 -18.90
N TYR A 64 7.94 -16.18 -17.80
CA TYR A 64 7.37 -15.73 -16.53
C TYR A 64 6.81 -14.31 -16.60
N LEU A 65 7.52 -13.40 -17.27
CA LEU A 65 7.08 -12.02 -17.44
C LEU A 65 5.79 -11.97 -18.29
N ALA A 66 5.73 -12.75 -19.36
CA ALA A 66 4.54 -12.90 -20.20
C ALA A 66 3.36 -13.48 -19.41
N ALA A 67 3.58 -14.48 -18.56
CA ALA A 67 2.53 -15.03 -17.70
C ALA A 67 1.97 -14.00 -16.71
N VAL A 68 2.84 -13.19 -16.09
CA VAL A 68 2.43 -12.09 -15.19
C VAL A 68 1.64 -11.03 -15.96
N ALA A 69 2.12 -10.63 -17.13
CA ALA A 69 1.45 -9.66 -17.99
C ALA A 69 0.07 -10.15 -18.46
N ASN A 70 -0.02 -11.41 -18.91
CA ASN A 70 -1.26 -12.05 -19.32
C ASN A 70 -2.25 -12.18 -18.15
N THR A 71 -1.76 -12.49 -16.94
CA THR A 71 -2.59 -12.52 -15.73
C THR A 71 -3.13 -11.14 -15.40
N ALA A 72 -2.28 -10.11 -15.46
CA ALA A 72 -2.69 -8.73 -15.23
C ALA A 72 -3.77 -8.31 -16.23
N LEU A 73 -3.55 -8.51 -17.54
CA LEU A 73 -4.52 -8.22 -18.59
C LEU A 73 -5.83 -9.00 -18.41
N THR A 74 -5.75 -10.29 -18.04
CA THR A 74 -6.92 -11.15 -17.80
C THR A 74 -7.79 -10.62 -16.68
N VAL A 75 -7.14 -10.27 -15.58
CA VAL A 75 -7.85 -9.72 -14.42
C VAL A 75 -8.41 -8.35 -14.79
N THR A 76 -7.64 -7.42 -15.35
CA THR A 76 -8.08 -6.02 -15.53
C THR A 76 -8.90 -5.78 -16.80
N VAL A 77 -8.27 -5.90 -17.97
CA VAL A 77 -8.83 -5.49 -19.27
C VAL A 77 -9.84 -6.50 -19.80
N TRP A 78 -9.57 -7.79 -19.62
CA TRP A 78 -10.40 -8.86 -20.18
C TRP A 78 -11.53 -9.31 -19.27
N ALA A 79 -11.63 -8.79 -18.04
CA ALA A 79 -12.70 -9.12 -17.10
C ALA A 79 -14.11 -9.08 -17.72
N PRO A 80 -14.51 -8.04 -18.49
CA PRO A 80 -15.84 -7.99 -19.10
C PRO A 80 -16.10 -9.16 -20.05
N VAL A 81 -15.07 -9.63 -20.76
CA VAL A 81 -15.21 -10.73 -21.70
C VAL A 81 -15.37 -12.06 -20.97
N TYR A 82 -14.65 -12.28 -19.87
CA TYR A 82 -14.85 -13.48 -19.03
C TYR A 82 -16.22 -13.49 -18.36
N VAL A 83 -16.70 -12.34 -17.90
CA VAL A 83 -18.05 -12.21 -17.34
C VAL A 83 -19.11 -12.46 -18.43
N ALA A 84 -18.95 -11.90 -19.63
CA ALA A 84 -19.84 -12.17 -20.75
C ALA A 84 -19.78 -13.63 -21.20
N ALA A 85 -18.60 -14.26 -21.20
CA ALA A 85 -18.46 -15.68 -21.52
C ALA A 85 -19.21 -16.55 -20.51
N ALA A 86 -19.19 -16.20 -19.21
CA ALA A 86 -19.90 -16.94 -18.17
C ALA A 86 -21.43 -16.90 -18.30
N THR A 87 -22.01 -15.92 -19.02
CA THR A 87 -23.46 -15.91 -19.28
C THR A 87 -23.87 -16.87 -20.39
N VAL A 88 -22.94 -17.22 -21.29
CA VAL A 88 -23.17 -18.17 -22.40
C VAL A 88 -22.68 -19.58 -22.06
N ARG A 89 -21.58 -19.67 -21.30
CA ARG A 89 -20.88 -20.90 -20.93
C ARG A 89 -20.70 -20.96 -19.42
N PRO A 90 -21.58 -21.64 -18.68
CA PRO A 90 -21.56 -21.63 -17.21
C PRO A 90 -20.27 -22.23 -16.62
N GLU A 91 -19.57 -23.11 -17.36
CA GLU A 91 -18.24 -23.62 -16.94
C GLU A 91 -17.20 -22.50 -16.74
N ALA A 92 -17.33 -21.38 -17.46
CA ALA A 92 -16.45 -20.22 -17.32
C ALA A 92 -16.71 -19.42 -16.03
N ALA A 93 -17.81 -19.67 -15.31
CA ALA A 93 -18.12 -19.00 -14.04
C ALA A 93 -17.04 -19.24 -12.97
N SER A 94 -16.39 -20.41 -13.01
CA SER A 94 -15.26 -20.74 -12.13
C SER A 94 -14.06 -19.80 -12.29
N ILE A 95 -13.87 -19.24 -13.49
CA ILE A 95 -12.81 -18.27 -13.81
C ILE A 95 -13.32 -16.83 -13.61
N ALA A 96 -14.54 -16.54 -14.06
CA ALA A 96 -15.13 -15.21 -13.97
C ALA A 96 -15.40 -14.77 -12.52
N GLY A 97 -15.77 -15.70 -11.63
CA GLY A 97 -16.06 -15.42 -10.23
C GLY A 97 -14.90 -14.76 -9.48
N PRO A 98 -13.70 -15.36 -9.46
CA PRO A 98 -12.50 -14.75 -8.88
C PRO A 98 -12.13 -13.40 -9.50
N ILE A 99 -12.26 -13.24 -10.82
CA ILE A 99 -11.99 -11.96 -11.50
C ILE A 99 -12.97 -10.88 -11.03
N LEU A 100 -14.25 -11.20 -10.96
CA LEU A 100 -15.29 -10.28 -10.49
C LEU A 100 -15.06 -9.91 -9.02
N ALA A 101 -14.75 -10.87 -8.16
CA ALA A 101 -14.42 -10.63 -6.76
C ALA A 101 -13.20 -9.69 -6.63
N ALA A 102 -12.17 -9.90 -7.45
CA ALA A 102 -11.00 -9.02 -7.50
C ALA A 102 -11.37 -7.57 -7.87
N HIS A 103 -12.36 -7.35 -8.75
CA HIS A 103 -12.83 -6.01 -9.11
C HIS A 103 -13.67 -5.38 -7.99
N LEU A 104 -14.64 -6.13 -7.46
CA LEU A 104 -15.56 -5.65 -6.43
C LEU A 104 -14.83 -5.26 -5.13
N ILE A 105 -13.76 -5.98 -4.79
CA ILE A 105 -12.95 -5.69 -3.60
C ILE A 105 -11.79 -4.75 -3.95
N GLY A 106 -11.08 -5.03 -5.04
CA GLY A 106 -9.85 -4.36 -5.42
C GLY A 106 -10.05 -2.92 -5.88
N LEU A 107 -11.09 -2.60 -6.65
CA LEU A 107 -11.33 -1.21 -7.12
C LEU A 107 -11.59 -0.25 -5.95
N PRO A 108 -12.54 -0.51 -5.03
CA PRO A 108 -12.75 0.37 -3.88
C PRO A 108 -11.51 0.45 -2.98
N ALA A 109 -10.82 -0.67 -2.76
CA ALA A 109 -9.61 -0.69 -1.94
C ALA A 109 -8.49 0.15 -2.57
N MET A 110 -8.25 -0.01 -3.87
CA MET A 110 -7.28 0.80 -4.63
C MET A 110 -7.65 2.28 -4.56
N LEU A 111 -8.91 2.64 -4.80
CA LEU A 111 -9.37 4.03 -4.75
C LEU A 111 -9.06 4.66 -3.38
N LEU A 112 -9.39 3.96 -2.30
CA LEU A 112 -9.10 4.42 -0.93
C LEU A 112 -7.60 4.58 -0.66
N VAL A 113 -6.79 3.64 -1.13
CA VAL A 113 -5.32 3.71 -1.01
C VAL A 113 -4.79 4.92 -1.78
N THR A 114 -5.21 5.10 -3.03
CA THR A 114 -4.77 6.22 -3.88
C THR A 114 -5.14 7.57 -3.28
N ILE A 115 -6.39 7.73 -2.81
CA ILE A 115 -6.83 8.97 -2.14
C ILE A 115 -5.95 9.26 -0.92
N ARG A 116 -5.69 8.24 -0.07
CA ARG A 116 -4.85 8.42 1.12
C ARG A 116 -3.41 8.79 0.77
N LEU A 117 -2.83 8.15 -0.25
CA LEU A 117 -1.49 8.47 -0.71
C LEU A 117 -1.40 9.88 -1.29
N MET A 118 -2.38 10.29 -2.11
CA MET A 118 -2.45 11.66 -2.64
C MET A 118 -2.56 12.69 -1.52
N LEU A 119 -3.45 12.48 -0.54
CA LEU A 119 -3.60 13.39 0.61
C LEU A 119 -2.30 13.49 1.41
N GLN A 120 -1.60 12.37 1.65
CA GLN A 120 -0.31 12.41 2.33
C GLN A 120 0.74 13.17 1.52
N PHE A 121 0.79 12.95 0.21
CA PHE A 121 1.71 13.64 -0.69
C PHE A 121 1.48 15.15 -0.73
N PHE A 122 0.22 15.61 -0.77
CA PHE A 122 -0.10 17.05 -0.73
C PHE A 122 0.12 17.69 0.64
N LEU A 123 -0.06 16.93 1.74
CA LEU A 123 0.08 17.45 3.09
C LEU A 123 1.53 17.38 3.63
N LEU A 124 2.38 16.50 3.08
CA LEU A 124 3.78 16.36 3.50
C LEU A 124 4.57 17.67 3.39
N PRO A 125 4.56 18.37 2.24
CA PRO A 125 5.32 19.60 2.07
C PRO A 125 4.89 20.69 3.04
N ARG A 126 3.57 20.80 3.31
CA ARG A 126 3.02 21.76 4.29
C ARG A 126 3.51 21.45 5.71
N ARG A 127 3.53 20.17 6.10
CA ARG A 127 4.03 19.75 7.41
C ARG A 127 5.54 19.94 7.54
N LEU A 128 6.30 19.70 6.47
CA LEU A 128 7.74 19.94 6.45
C LEU A 128 8.06 21.44 6.55
N ALA A 129 7.34 22.29 5.81
CA ALA A 129 7.48 23.75 5.89
C ALA A 129 7.17 24.28 7.30
N GLN A 130 6.10 23.80 7.94
CA GLN A 130 5.77 24.16 9.33
C GLN A 130 6.84 23.73 10.33
N ARG A 131 7.43 22.53 10.17
CA ARG A 131 8.52 22.07 11.03
C ARG A 131 9.77 22.90 10.89
N MET A 132 10.12 23.32 9.67
CA MET A 132 11.26 24.22 9.44
C MET A 132 11.02 25.59 10.08
N GLN A 133 9.82 26.17 9.96
CA GLN A 133 9.48 27.46 10.58
C GLN A 133 9.53 27.44 12.11
N CYS A 134 9.07 26.35 12.75
CA CYS A 134 9.18 26.21 14.21
C CYS A 134 10.63 25.95 14.67
N ALA A 135 11.46 25.28 13.87
CA ALA A 135 12.87 25.08 14.19
C ALA A 135 13.67 26.39 14.14
N GLU A 136 13.38 27.26 13.17
CA GLU A 136 14.01 28.56 13.01
C GLU A 136 13.58 29.55 14.11
N SER A 137 12.30 29.53 14.50
CA SER A 137 11.78 30.33 15.61
C SER A 137 12.29 29.87 16.98
N GLY A 138 12.61 28.59 17.14
CA GLY A 138 13.21 28.04 18.35
C GLY A 138 14.71 28.37 18.50
N ALA A 139 15.43 28.52 17.38
CA ALA A 139 16.83 28.94 17.37
C ALA A 139 17.02 30.45 17.61
N ALA A 140 15.99 31.27 17.36
CA ALA A 140 16.03 32.72 17.58
C ALA A 140 15.86 33.16 19.05
N ILE A 141 15.54 32.25 19.98
CA ILE A 141 15.37 32.57 21.41
C ILE A 141 16.69 32.47 22.20
N GLU A 142 17.78 31.96 21.61
CA GLU A 142 19.06 31.74 22.31
C GLU A 142 20.18 32.70 21.88
N PHE A 143 19.88 33.98 21.66
CA PHE A 143 20.90 35.04 21.60
C PHE A 143 20.41 36.33 22.27
N ALA A 144 20.07 36.25 23.56
CA ALA A 144 20.17 37.42 24.42
C ALA A 144 21.64 37.56 24.87
N PRO A 145 22.35 38.64 24.51
CA PRO A 145 23.71 38.85 24.99
C PRO A 145 23.65 39.21 26.48
N ALA A 146 23.84 38.22 27.34
CA ALA A 146 24.13 38.46 28.75
C ALA A 146 25.58 38.96 28.85
N SER A 147 25.72 40.25 29.16
CA SER A 147 26.99 40.85 29.52
C SER A 147 27.52 40.25 30.82
N GLU A 148 28.83 40.00 30.83
CA GLU A 148 29.73 40.01 31.98
C GLU A 148 29.67 38.88 33.03
N SER A 149 30.87 38.60 33.56
CA SER A 149 31.20 37.78 34.72
C SER A 149 31.34 36.27 34.52
N MET A 150 32.49 35.86 33.95
CA MET A 150 33.05 34.51 34.16
C MET A 150 33.43 34.34 35.65
N SER A 151 32.60 33.66 36.42
CA SER A 151 33.06 32.83 37.54
C SER A 151 32.86 31.37 37.18
N SER A 152 33.98 30.67 37.18
CA SER A 152 34.12 29.23 37.02
C SER A 152 33.33 28.49 38.10
N VAL A 153 32.23 27.83 37.72
CA VAL A 153 31.68 26.69 38.46
C VAL A 153 31.26 25.63 37.43
N LEU A 154 31.88 24.45 37.53
CA LEU A 154 31.42 23.24 36.86
C LEU A 154 30.01 22.92 37.39
N GLU A 155 28.97 23.31 36.65
CA GLU A 155 27.60 22.92 36.96
C GLU A 155 27.22 21.72 36.09
N MET A 156 27.22 20.56 36.74
CA MET A 156 26.80 19.28 36.17
C MET A 156 25.30 19.35 35.85
N PRO A 157 24.85 18.96 34.64
CA PRO A 157 23.44 19.00 34.30
C PRO A 157 22.64 18.05 35.21
N PRO A 158 21.42 18.43 35.64
CA PRO A 158 20.62 17.59 36.52
C PRO A 158 20.26 16.28 35.83
N VAL A 159 20.67 15.17 36.46
CA VAL A 159 20.30 13.81 36.10
C VAL A 159 18.78 13.70 36.10
N ARG A 160 18.18 13.50 34.92
CA ARG A 160 16.76 13.15 34.82
C ARG A 160 16.52 11.85 35.60
N PRO A 161 15.58 11.82 36.56
CA PRO A 161 15.24 10.58 37.24
C PRO A 161 14.66 9.59 36.21
N SER A 162 15.23 8.38 36.22
CA SER A 162 14.70 7.23 35.48
C SER A 162 13.23 7.00 35.85
N PRO A 163 12.33 6.77 34.88
CA PRO A 163 10.93 6.48 35.19
C PRO A 163 10.86 5.19 36.02
N SER A 164 10.49 5.35 37.28
CA SER A 164 10.31 4.23 38.20
C SER A 164 9.24 3.29 37.64
N ALA A 165 9.55 1.99 37.64
CA ALA A 165 8.66 0.93 37.21
C ALA A 165 7.33 1.04 37.95
N VAL A 166 6.28 1.37 37.20
CA VAL A 166 4.90 1.40 37.70
C VAL A 166 4.55 0.00 38.21
N LYS A 167 4.36 -0.15 39.52
CA LYS A 167 3.87 -1.41 40.12
C LYS A 167 2.52 -1.76 39.49
N PRO A 168 2.33 -3.00 38.98
CA PRO A 168 1.05 -3.41 38.45
C PRO A 168 0.00 -3.39 39.57
N ARG A 169 -1.08 -2.64 39.36
CA ARG A 169 -2.28 -2.68 40.22
C ARG A 169 -2.92 -4.06 40.08
N ALA A 170 -2.64 -4.94 41.05
CA ALA A 170 -3.55 -6.02 41.39
C ALA A 170 -4.84 -5.39 41.93
N HIS A 171 -6.00 -6.01 41.70
CA HIS A 171 -7.35 -5.55 42.03
C HIS A 171 -8.04 -4.69 40.95
N PHE A 172 -8.42 -5.33 39.85
CA PHE A 172 -9.75 -5.08 39.30
C PHE A 172 -10.76 -5.89 40.11
N GLY A 173 -11.48 -5.20 40.99
CA GLY A 173 -12.56 -5.80 41.78
C GLY A 173 -13.71 -6.25 40.88
N LEU A 174 -13.89 -7.57 40.77
CA LEU A 174 -15.15 -8.17 40.34
C LEU A 174 -16.22 -7.86 41.40
N ARG A 175 -17.02 -6.83 41.14
CA ARG A 175 -18.22 -6.54 41.93
C ARG A 175 -19.24 -7.65 41.62
N ARG A 176 -19.30 -8.67 42.49
CA ARG A 176 -20.45 -9.58 42.59
C ARG A 176 -21.67 -8.71 42.93
N SER A 177 -22.55 -8.50 41.96
CA SER A 177 -23.94 -8.12 42.23
C SER A 177 -24.73 -9.43 42.26
N GLY A 178 -24.87 -9.98 43.46
CA GLY A 178 -25.98 -10.85 43.81
C GLY A 178 -27.01 -9.99 44.52
N GLY A 179 -28.25 -10.02 44.06
CA GLY A 179 -29.32 -9.22 44.64
C GLY A 179 -30.67 -9.59 44.05
N GLN A 180 -31.24 -10.64 44.65
CA GLN A 180 -32.66 -11.04 44.75
C GLN A 180 -33.43 -11.36 43.46
#